data_AF-A0A509CHC2-F1
#
_entry.id   AF-A0A509CHC2-F1
#
_cell.length_a   1.000
_cell.length_b   1.000
_cell.length_c   1.000
_cell.angle_alpha   90.00
_cell.angle_beta   90.00
_cell.angle_gamma   90.00
#
_symmetry.space_group_name_H-M   'P 1'
#
loop_
_entity.id
_entity.type
_entity.pdbx_description
1 polymer ?
#
loop_
_entity_poly.entity_id
_entity_poly.type
_entity_poly.pdbx_seq_one_letter_code
_entity_poly.pdbx_strand_id
1 'polypeptide(L)'
;MTDTTILQNNTHVIKPKKSVALSGVPAGNTALCTVGKSGNDLHYRGYDILDLAEHCEFEEVAHLLIHGKLPTRDELNAYKSKLKALRGLPANVRTVLEALPAASHPMDVMRTGVSALGCTLPEKEGHTVSGARDIADKLLASLSSILLYWYHYSHNGERIQPETDDDSIGGHFLHLLHGEKPTQSWEKAMHISLVLYAEHEFNASTFTSRGDCRNRLGCLLRDYRRDWRAARPETRRSE
;
A
#
# COMPACT_ATOMS: atom_id res chain seq x y z
N MET A 1 -53.46 35.04 35.02
CA MET A 1 -52.07 35.26 35.49
C MET A 1 -51.32 33.97 35.26
N THR A 2 -50.69 33.85 34.10
CA THR A 2 -49.96 32.66 33.64
C THR A 2 -48.48 32.86 33.94
N ASP A 3 -47.98 32.21 35.00
CA ASP A 3 -46.56 32.19 35.34
C ASP A 3 -45.80 31.30 34.34
N THR A 4 -44.99 31.95 33.52
CA THR A 4 -44.13 31.32 32.52
C THR A 4 -42.77 31.06 33.15
N THR A 5 -42.51 29.82 33.57
CA THR A 5 -41.20 29.38 34.04
C THR A 5 -40.25 29.28 32.83
N ILE A 6 -39.29 30.21 32.72
CA ILE A 6 -38.24 30.16 31.70
C ILE A 6 -37.24 29.07 32.09
N LEU A 7 -37.26 27.95 31.36
CA LEU A 7 -36.20 26.95 31.37
C LEU A 7 -34.97 27.53 30.67
N GLN A 8 -33.90 27.76 31.42
CA GLN A 8 -32.57 28.09 30.89
C GLN A 8 -32.02 26.86 30.14
N ASN A 9 -32.15 26.85 28.81
CA ASN A 9 -31.41 25.92 27.96
C ASN A 9 -29.94 26.36 27.92
N ASN A 10 -29.10 25.73 28.74
CA ASN A 10 -27.65 25.79 28.61
C ASN A 10 -27.23 25.11 27.30
N THR A 11 -27.23 25.86 26.19
CA THR A 11 -26.56 25.44 24.97
C THR A 11 -25.06 25.44 25.23
N HIS A 12 -24.51 24.25 25.49
CA HIS A 12 -23.08 24.01 25.49
C HIS A 12 -22.57 24.31 24.06
N VAL A 13 -22.08 25.52 23.84
CA VAL A 13 -21.41 25.90 22.58
C VAL A 13 -20.13 25.08 22.51
N ILE A 14 -20.13 24.01 21.73
CA ILE A 14 -18.95 23.23 21.40
C ILE A 14 -18.05 24.14 20.58
N LYS A 15 -17.06 24.77 21.24
CA LYS A 15 -15.99 25.48 20.55
C LYS A 15 -15.27 24.49 19.64
N PRO A 16 -15.15 24.75 18.32
CA PRO A 16 -14.40 23.86 17.45
C PRO A 16 -12.94 23.88 17.91
N LYS A 17 -12.44 22.73 18.36
CA LYS A 17 -11.00 22.54 18.56
C LYS A 17 -10.33 22.86 17.24
N LYS A 18 -9.30 23.72 17.26
CA LYS A 18 -8.46 24.01 16.09
C LYS A 18 -8.17 22.70 15.37
N SER A 19 -8.73 22.57 14.17
CA SER A 19 -8.66 21.35 13.37
C SER A 19 -7.21 21.02 13.10
N VAL A 20 -6.75 19.87 13.60
CA VAL A 20 -5.59 19.18 13.07
C VAL A 20 -5.87 18.97 11.57
N ALA A 21 -4.88 19.29 10.73
CA ALA A 21 -4.96 19.36 9.27
C ALA A 21 -6.05 18.46 8.64
N LEU A 22 -7.08 19.09 8.05
CA LEU A 22 -8.17 18.46 7.29
C LEU A 22 -9.07 17.42 8.01
N SER A 23 -9.05 17.30 9.33
CA SER A 23 -9.96 16.42 10.06
C SER A 23 -11.43 16.76 9.77
N GLY A 24 -12.15 15.87 9.07
CA GLY A 24 -13.59 15.98 8.78
C GLY A 24 -13.97 16.77 7.51
N VAL A 25 -13.00 17.14 6.67
CA VAL A 25 -13.27 17.83 5.40
C VAL A 25 -13.41 16.79 4.28
N PRO A 26 -14.52 16.77 3.51
CA PRO A 26 -14.65 15.86 2.37
C PRO A 26 -13.64 16.25 1.28
N ALA A 27 -12.63 15.41 1.07
CA ALA A 27 -11.54 15.64 0.13
C ALA A 27 -11.87 15.26 -1.34
N GLY A 28 -12.91 14.45 -1.54
CA GLY A 28 -13.40 14.06 -2.87
C GLY A 28 -14.20 12.76 -2.84
N ASN A 29 -14.93 12.49 -3.93
CA ASN A 29 -15.68 11.24 -4.08
C ASN A 29 -14.74 10.14 -4.59
N THR A 30 -14.77 8.96 -3.96
CA THR A 30 -14.00 7.79 -4.38
C THR A 30 -14.94 6.61 -4.61
N ALA A 31 -14.75 5.89 -5.72
CA ALA A 31 -15.47 4.65 -6.02
C ALA A 31 -14.71 3.41 -5.53
N LEU A 32 -13.57 3.59 -4.86
CA LEU A 32 -12.64 2.50 -4.54
C LEU A 32 -12.97 1.80 -3.23
N CYS A 33 -13.23 2.56 -2.18
CA CYS A 33 -13.50 2.02 -0.84
C CYS A 33 -14.57 2.84 -0.15
N THR A 34 -15.51 2.18 0.54
CA THR A 34 -16.52 2.82 1.38
C THR A 34 -16.41 2.25 2.79
N VAL A 35 -16.12 3.10 3.78
CA VAL A 35 -16.22 2.75 5.20
C VAL A 35 -17.55 3.25 5.75
N GLY A 36 -18.30 2.35 6.38
CA GLY A 36 -19.24 2.71 7.45
C GLY A 36 -20.45 3.55 7.04
N LYS A 37 -21.38 2.98 6.25
CA LYS A 37 -22.79 3.42 6.30
C LYS A 37 -23.52 2.89 7.54
N SER A 38 -23.06 1.79 8.14
CA SER A 38 -23.77 1.04 9.20
C SER A 38 -22.94 0.75 10.46
N GLY A 39 -21.65 1.11 10.48
CA GLY A 39 -20.70 0.82 11.56
C GLY A 39 -19.95 -0.50 11.34
N ASN A 40 -18.66 -0.39 11.01
CA ASN A 40 -17.66 -1.44 10.74
C ASN A 40 -17.59 -2.12 9.35
N ASP A 41 -18.51 -1.85 8.42
CA ASP A 41 -18.40 -2.47 7.09
C ASP A 41 -17.41 -1.72 6.19
N LEU A 42 -16.35 -2.41 5.78
CA LEU A 42 -15.34 -1.95 4.82
C LEU A 42 -15.60 -2.65 3.47
N HIS A 43 -15.97 -1.87 2.46
CA HIS A 43 -16.27 -2.42 1.13
C HIS A 43 -15.26 -1.97 0.09
N TYR A 44 -14.68 -2.91 -0.66
CA TYR A 44 -13.84 -2.64 -1.82
C TYR A 44 -14.67 -2.73 -3.10
N ARG A 45 -14.89 -1.58 -3.76
CA ARG A 45 -15.74 -1.46 -4.97
C ARG A 45 -17.12 -2.14 -4.85
N GLY A 46 -17.67 -2.20 -3.62
CA GLY A 46 -18.97 -2.82 -3.32
C GLY A 46 -18.92 -4.27 -2.85
N TYR A 47 -17.73 -4.89 -2.78
CA TYR A 47 -17.53 -6.23 -2.19
C TYR A 47 -17.10 -6.11 -0.73
N ASP A 48 -17.60 -7.01 0.13
CA ASP A 48 -17.18 -7.10 1.52
C ASP A 48 -15.70 -7.56 1.59
N ILE A 49 -14.91 -6.91 2.45
CA ILE A 49 -13.52 -7.28 2.65
C ILE A 49 -13.38 -8.68 3.27
N LEU A 50 -14.34 -9.12 4.09
CA LEU A 50 -14.32 -10.45 4.69
C LEU A 50 -14.46 -11.53 3.62
N ASP A 51 -15.40 -11.35 2.69
CA ASP A 51 -15.59 -12.26 1.55
C ASP A 51 -14.34 -12.29 0.66
N LEU A 52 -13.72 -11.13 0.40
CA LEU A 52 -12.48 -11.06 -0.37
C LEU A 52 -11.31 -11.74 0.36
N ALA A 53 -11.21 -11.59 1.68
CA ALA A 53 -10.15 -12.21 2.47
C ALA A 53 -10.32 -13.74 2.58
N GLU A 54 -11.55 -14.25 2.59
CA GLU A 54 -11.83 -15.69 2.69
C GLU A 54 -11.72 -16.41 1.35
N HIS A 55 -12.14 -15.77 0.25
CA HIS A 55 -12.33 -16.43 -1.04
C HIS A 55 -11.40 -15.98 -2.16
N CYS A 56 -10.75 -14.83 -2.04
CA CYS A 56 -9.91 -14.29 -3.10
C CYS A 56 -8.42 -14.34 -2.76
N GLU A 57 -7.61 -14.47 -3.80
CA GLU A 57 -6.16 -14.26 -3.72
C GLU A 57 -5.83 -12.77 -3.80
N PHE A 58 -4.64 -12.40 -3.31
CA PHE A 58 -4.21 -11.01 -3.33
C PHE A 58 -4.14 -10.43 -4.76
N GLU A 59 -3.75 -11.23 -5.75
CA GLU A 59 -3.66 -10.80 -7.15
C GLU A 59 -5.02 -10.48 -7.76
N GLU A 60 -6.08 -11.18 -7.34
CA GLU A 60 -7.45 -10.89 -7.77
C GLU A 60 -7.91 -9.55 -7.21
N VAL A 61 -7.62 -9.29 -5.93
CA VAL A 61 -7.92 -8.02 -5.27
C VAL A 61 -7.10 -6.87 -5.86
N ALA A 62 -5.81 -7.08 -6.13
CA ALA A 62 -4.97 -6.11 -6.81
C ALA A 62 -5.50 -5.76 -8.20
N HIS A 63 -5.91 -6.77 -8.98
CA HIS A 63 -6.52 -6.56 -10.28
C HIS A 63 -7.86 -5.79 -10.16
N LEU A 64 -8.70 -6.14 -9.19
CA LEU A 64 -9.94 -5.42 -8.91
C LEU A 64 -9.69 -3.94 -8.59
N LEU A 65 -8.66 -3.62 -7.80
CA LEU A 65 -8.35 -2.25 -7.42
C LEU A 65 -7.83 -1.43 -8.62
N ILE A 66 -6.88 -1.99 -9.38
CA ILE A 66 -6.18 -1.32 -10.50
C ILE A 66 -7.05 -1.23 -11.76
N HIS A 67 -7.69 -2.34 -12.15
CA HIS A 67 -8.46 -2.46 -13.39
C HIS A 67 -9.95 -2.21 -13.18
N GLY A 68 -10.45 -2.42 -11.97
CA GLY A 68 -11.82 -2.13 -11.60
C GLY A 68 -12.85 -3.22 -11.84
N LYS A 69 -12.37 -4.41 -12.18
CA LYS A 69 -13.19 -5.62 -12.37
C LYS A 69 -12.50 -6.81 -11.74
N LEU A 70 -13.28 -7.76 -11.22
CA LEU A 70 -12.76 -9.07 -10.88
C LEU A 70 -12.27 -9.77 -12.16
N PRO A 71 -11.06 -10.35 -12.16
CA PRO A 71 -10.54 -11.04 -13.33
C PRO A 71 -11.29 -12.35 -13.57
N THR A 72 -11.38 -12.78 -14.82
CA THR A 72 -11.68 -14.19 -15.13
C THR A 72 -10.46 -15.06 -14.86
N ARG A 73 -10.61 -16.39 -14.80
CA ARG A 73 -9.49 -17.30 -14.54
C ARG A 73 -8.34 -17.17 -15.54
N ASP A 74 -8.66 -16.91 -16.81
CA ASP A 74 -7.65 -16.70 -17.85
C ASP A 74 -6.96 -15.32 -17.70
N GLU A 75 -7.73 -14.28 -17.35
CA GLU A 75 -7.18 -12.95 -17.06
C GLU A 75 -6.27 -12.98 -15.83
N LEU A 76 -6.64 -13.73 -14.79
CA LEU A 76 -5.86 -13.90 -13.57
C LEU A 76 -4.53 -14.61 -13.86
N ASN A 77 -4.55 -15.68 -14.65
CA ASN A 77 -3.33 -16.39 -15.05
C ASN A 77 -2.39 -15.47 -15.85
N ALA A 78 -2.94 -14.72 -16.82
CA ALA A 78 -2.16 -13.74 -17.58
C ALA A 78 -1.59 -12.64 -16.67
N TYR A 79 -2.36 -12.18 -15.69
CA TYR A 79 -1.95 -11.16 -14.73
C TYR A 79 -0.83 -11.67 -13.82
N LYS A 80 -0.94 -12.88 -13.27
CA LYS A 80 0.12 -13.53 -12.50
C LYS A 80 1.41 -13.67 -13.32
N SER A 81 1.33 -14.16 -14.55
CA SER A 81 2.49 -14.25 -15.44
C SER A 81 3.13 -12.89 -15.72
N LYS A 82 2.32 -11.84 -15.92
CA LYS A 82 2.80 -10.46 -16.08
C LYS A 82 3.54 -9.99 -14.83
N LEU A 83 2.97 -10.18 -13.64
CA LEU A 83 3.57 -9.79 -12.38
C LEU A 83 4.89 -10.52 -12.12
N LYS A 84 4.95 -11.83 -12.40
CA LYS A 84 6.20 -12.62 -12.30
C LYS A 84 7.31 -12.02 -13.15
N ALA A 85 7.02 -11.69 -14.41
CA ALA A 85 8.00 -11.11 -15.33
C ALA A 85 8.49 -9.72 -14.88
N LEU A 86 7.74 -9.02 -14.02
CA LEU A 86 8.06 -7.67 -13.53
C LEU A 86 8.83 -7.66 -12.20
N ARG A 87 9.09 -8.82 -11.57
CA ARG A 87 9.87 -8.93 -10.31
C ARG A 87 11.36 -8.61 -10.50
N GLY A 88 11.86 -8.72 -11.73
CA GLY A 88 13.27 -8.48 -12.06
C GLY A 88 13.70 -7.04 -11.75
N LEU A 89 14.78 -6.90 -10.98
CA LEU A 89 15.39 -5.60 -10.67
C LEU A 89 16.51 -5.26 -11.66
N PRO A 90 16.46 -4.08 -12.32
CA PRO A 90 17.55 -3.59 -13.17
C PRO A 90 18.87 -3.45 -12.40
N ALA A 91 20.00 -3.64 -13.08
CA ALA A 91 21.33 -3.56 -12.46
C ALA A 91 21.56 -2.21 -11.74
N ASN A 92 21.14 -1.09 -12.35
CA ASN A 92 21.26 0.23 -11.74
C ASN A 92 20.54 0.34 -10.39
N VAL A 93 19.35 -0.25 -10.29
CA VAL A 93 18.57 -0.26 -9.04
C VAL A 93 19.29 -1.10 -7.98
N ARG A 94 19.83 -2.26 -8.36
CA ARG A 94 20.62 -3.11 -7.45
C ARG A 94 21.82 -2.35 -6.90
N THR A 95 22.60 -1.67 -7.75
CA THR A 95 23.76 -0.86 -7.32
C THR A 95 23.37 0.22 -6.31
N VAL A 96 22.23 0.89 -6.52
CA VAL A 96 21.72 1.89 -5.56
C VAL A 96 21.37 1.24 -4.23
N LEU A 97 20.71 0.07 -4.24
CA LEU A 97 20.36 -0.65 -3.00
C LEU A 97 21.62 -1.14 -2.25
N GLU A 98 22.66 -1.56 -2.96
CA GLU A 98 23.94 -1.97 -2.38
C GLU A 98 24.69 -0.82 -1.72
N ALA A 99 24.48 0.42 -2.18
CA ALA A 99 25.09 1.60 -1.58
C ALA A 99 24.42 2.05 -0.28
N LEU A 100 23.23 1.50 0.06
CA LEU A 100 22.50 1.89 1.26
C LEU A 100 23.00 1.12 2.49
N PRO A 101 23.32 1.80 3.60
CA PRO A 101 23.80 1.12 4.81
C PRO A 101 22.70 0.28 5.47
N ALA A 102 23.10 -0.79 6.16
CA ALA A 102 22.20 -1.68 6.91
C ALA A 102 21.39 -0.96 8.01
N ALA A 103 21.93 0.14 8.55
CA ALA A 103 21.25 0.96 9.55
C ALA A 103 20.11 1.84 8.97
N SER A 104 19.91 1.84 7.65
CA SER A 104 18.87 2.62 7.00
C SER A 104 17.48 2.11 7.39
N HIS A 105 16.52 3.03 7.55
CA HIS A 105 15.14 2.64 7.81
C HIS A 105 14.55 1.99 6.54
N PRO A 106 13.88 0.81 6.61
CA PRO A 106 13.34 0.11 5.44
C PRO A 106 12.46 0.98 4.53
N MET A 107 11.69 1.90 5.13
CA MET A 107 10.89 2.88 4.38
C MET A 107 11.72 3.85 3.52
N ASP A 108 12.87 4.31 4.02
CA ASP A 108 13.75 5.20 3.25
C ASP A 108 14.46 4.43 2.12
N VAL A 109 14.72 3.13 2.32
CA VAL A 109 15.24 2.21 1.31
C VAL A 109 14.21 2.03 0.19
N MET A 110 12.97 1.68 0.53
CA MET A 110 11.91 1.52 -0.47
C MET A 110 11.70 2.82 -1.25
N ARG A 111 11.68 3.98 -0.59
CA ARG A 111 11.61 5.30 -1.26
C ARG A 111 12.72 5.46 -2.31
N THR A 112 13.94 5.16 -1.91
CA THR A 112 15.12 5.35 -2.77
C THR A 112 15.13 4.34 -3.91
N GLY A 113 14.77 3.08 -3.65
CA GLY A 113 14.67 2.03 -4.66
C GLY A 113 13.60 2.32 -5.71
N VAL A 114 12.41 2.76 -5.30
CA VAL A 114 11.36 3.20 -6.22
C VAL A 114 11.80 4.43 -7.00
N SER A 115 12.41 5.42 -6.36
CA SER A 115 12.94 6.60 -7.08
C SER A 115 13.99 6.20 -8.14
N ALA A 116 14.89 5.28 -7.82
CA ALA A 116 15.89 4.77 -8.76
C ALA A 116 15.26 4.00 -9.92
N LEU A 117 14.20 3.24 -9.65
CA LEU A 117 13.43 2.53 -10.67
C LEU A 117 12.79 3.51 -11.67
N GLY A 118 12.23 4.63 -11.18
CA GLY A 118 11.65 5.68 -12.02
C GLY A 118 12.66 6.41 -12.88
N CYS A 119 13.87 6.65 -12.36
CA CYS A 119 14.96 7.20 -13.15
C CYS A 119 15.47 6.23 -14.23
N THR A 120 15.44 4.92 -13.94
CA THR A 120 15.89 3.88 -14.88
C THR A 120 14.87 3.62 -15.99
N LEU A 121 13.58 3.80 -15.69
CA LEU A 121 12.47 3.56 -16.60
C LEU A 121 11.59 4.81 -16.67
N PRO A 122 12.00 5.83 -17.45
CA PRO A 122 11.26 7.08 -17.54
C PRO A 122 9.84 6.86 -18.08
N GLU A 123 8.87 7.55 -17.47
CA GLU A 123 7.48 7.52 -17.91
C GLU A 123 7.33 8.19 -19.28
N LYS A 124 6.41 7.68 -20.11
CA LYS A 124 6.05 8.34 -21.37
C LYS A 124 5.24 9.61 -21.07
N GLU A 125 5.57 10.71 -21.74
CA GLU A 125 4.97 12.05 -21.55
C GLU A 125 3.44 12.09 -21.72
N GLY A 126 2.84 11.09 -22.39
CA GLY A 126 1.41 11.03 -22.67
C GLY A 126 0.49 10.65 -21.48
N HIS A 127 1.04 10.33 -20.29
CA HIS A 127 0.30 10.01 -19.05
C HIS A 127 -1.04 9.28 -19.24
N THR A 128 -1.06 8.24 -20.07
CA THR A 128 -2.28 7.48 -20.35
C THR A 128 -2.68 6.64 -19.14
N VAL A 129 -3.98 6.38 -18.99
CA VAL A 129 -4.50 5.51 -17.91
C VAL A 129 -3.89 4.10 -17.99
N SER A 130 -3.66 3.60 -19.21
CA SER A 130 -2.99 2.31 -19.41
C SER A 130 -1.55 2.32 -18.88
N GLY A 131 -0.77 3.35 -19.20
CA GLY A 131 0.61 3.47 -18.72
C GLY A 131 0.68 3.57 -17.20
N ALA A 132 -0.27 4.28 -16.57
CA ALA A 132 -0.35 4.35 -15.12
C ALA A 132 -0.63 3.00 -14.46
N ARG A 133 -1.48 2.16 -15.08
CA ARG A 133 -1.75 0.79 -14.60
C ARG A 133 -0.52 -0.09 -14.72
N ASP A 134 0.20 -0.02 -15.84
CA ASP A 134 1.43 -0.79 -16.03
C ASP A 134 2.52 -0.42 -15.02
N ILE A 135 2.61 0.87 -14.66
CA ILE A 135 3.51 1.34 -13.59
C ILE A 135 3.05 0.80 -12.23
N ALA A 136 1.76 0.82 -11.94
CA ALA A 136 1.22 0.26 -10.68
C ALA A 136 1.52 -1.24 -10.54
N ASP A 137 1.28 -2.02 -11.60
CA ASP A 137 1.61 -3.45 -11.63
C ASP A 137 3.09 -3.70 -11.42
N LYS A 138 3.95 -2.87 -12.03
CA LYS A 138 5.40 -2.97 -11.88
C LYS A 138 5.87 -2.65 -10.47
N LEU A 139 5.30 -1.61 -9.86
CA LEU A 139 5.61 -1.27 -8.46
C LEU A 139 5.15 -2.40 -7.54
N LEU A 140 3.95 -2.92 -7.73
CA LEU A 140 3.41 -4.01 -6.93
C LEU A 140 4.30 -5.26 -6.98
N ALA A 141 4.78 -5.63 -8.18
CA ALA A 141 5.66 -6.78 -8.37
C ALA A 141 7.08 -6.57 -7.81
N SER A 142 7.64 -5.34 -7.92
CA SER A 142 9.05 -5.08 -7.61
C SER A 142 9.31 -4.60 -6.17
N LEU A 143 8.30 -4.13 -5.44
CA LEU A 143 8.46 -3.63 -4.06
C LEU A 143 9.01 -4.70 -3.11
N SER A 144 8.46 -5.93 -3.18
CA SER A 144 8.95 -7.06 -2.38
C SER A 144 10.42 -7.38 -2.70
N SER A 145 10.76 -7.40 -3.99
CA SER A 145 12.12 -7.66 -4.46
C SER A 145 13.11 -6.57 -4.02
N ILE A 146 12.73 -5.29 -4.07
CA ILE A 146 13.56 -4.15 -3.63
C ILE A 146 13.91 -4.30 -2.14
N LEU A 147 12.90 -4.56 -1.31
CA LEU A 147 13.08 -4.64 0.14
C LEU A 147 13.97 -5.83 0.53
N LEU A 148 13.68 -7.01 -0.02
CA LEU A 148 14.39 -8.23 0.36
C LEU A 148 15.80 -8.28 -0.23
N TYR A 149 16.01 -7.75 -1.43
CA TYR A 149 17.36 -7.60 -1.99
C TYR A 149 18.26 -6.77 -1.08
N TRP A 150 17.77 -5.60 -0.62
CA TRP A 150 18.51 -4.77 0.32
C TRP A 150 18.72 -5.47 1.67
N TYR A 151 17.71 -6.15 2.20
CA TYR A 151 17.82 -6.83 3.49
C TYR A 151 18.94 -7.88 3.49
N HIS A 152 18.92 -8.79 2.51
CA HIS A 152 19.93 -9.84 2.38
C HIS A 152 21.32 -9.30 2.06
N TYR A 153 21.42 -8.29 1.19
CA TYR A 153 22.72 -7.70 0.89
C TYR A 153 23.33 -6.98 2.10
N SER A 154 22.51 -6.21 2.83
CA SER A 154 23.01 -5.37 3.92
C SER A 154 23.26 -6.14 5.23
N HIS A 155 22.51 -7.21 5.50
CA HIS A 155 22.63 -8.00 6.72
C HIS A 155 23.45 -9.28 6.53
N ASN A 156 23.33 -9.94 5.37
CA ASN A 156 23.97 -11.22 5.11
C ASN A 156 25.15 -11.10 4.14
N GLY A 157 25.28 -9.98 3.42
CA GLY A 157 26.32 -9.78 2.42
C GLY A 157 26.09 -10.57 1.12
N GLU A 158 24.89 -11.12 0.94
CA GLU A 158 24.56 -12.01 -0.18
C GLU A 158 23.72 -11.30 -1.24
N ARG A 159 24.09 -11.51 -2.51
CA ARG A 159 23.31 -11.04 -3.66
C ARG A 159 22.31 -12.11 -4.07
N ILE A 160 21.07 -11.93 -3.65
CA ILE A 160 19.97 -12.84 -4.02
C ILE A 160 19.45 -12.55 -5.44
N GLN A 161 18.95 -13.58 -6.11
CA GLN A 161 18.18 -13.40 -7.34
C GLN A 161 16.70 -13.17 -6.97
N PRO A 162 16.11 -12.02 -7.33
CA PRO A 162 14.72 -11.71 -7.00
C PRO A 162 13.70 -12.45 -7.88
N GLU A 163 14.14 -13.16 -8.92
CA GLU A 163 13.27 -13.91 -9.81
C GLU A 163 13.02 -15.29 -9.21
N THR A 164 11.77 -15.54 -8.84
CA THR A 164 11.31 -16.84 -8.30
C THR A 164 10.11 -17.32 -9.11
N ASP A 165 9.92 -18.63 -9.14
CA ASP A 165 8.85 -19.27 -9.89
C ASP A 165 7.49 -19.25 -9.17
N ASP A 166 7.40 -18.67 -7.96
CA ASP A 166 6.17 -18.69 -7.15
C ASP A 166 5.02 -17.94 -7.82
N ASP A 167 3.82 -18.53 -7.79
CA ASP A 167 2.61 -18.02 -8.42
C ASP A 167 2.09 -16.73 -7.79
N SER A 168 2.29 -16.56 -6.48
CA SER A 168 1.77 -15.44 -5.72
C SER A 168 2.85 -14.45 -5.28
N ILE A 169 2.44 -13.21 -5.05
CA ILE A 169 3.27 -12.15 -4.45
C ILE A 169 3.55 -12.47 -2.98
N GLY A 170 2.57 -12.99 -2.25
CA GLY A 170 2.73 -13.38 -0.85
C GLY A 170 3.73 -14.53 -0.71
N GLY A 171 3.60 -15.55 -1.57
CA GLY A 171 4.55 -16.66 -1.63
C GLY A 171 5.95 -16.20 -2.01
N HIS A 172 6.08 -15.35 -3.03
CA HIS A 172 7.35 -14.76 -3.44
C HIS A 172 8.06 -14.01 -2.29
N PHE A 173 7.32 -13.20 -1.53
CA PHE A 173 7.87 -12.45 -0.40
C PHE A 173 8.40 -13.39 0.69
N LEU A 174 7.63 -14.41 1.07
CA LEU A 174 8.04 -15.37 2.09
C LEU A 174 9.20 -16.24 1.63
N HIS A 175 9.21 -16.65 0.36
CA HIS A 175 10.32 -17.41 -0.22
C HIS A 175 11.62 -16.62 -0.11
N LEU A 176 11.61 -15.36 -0.57
CA LEU A 176 12.80 -14.53 -0.48
C LEU A 176 13.20 -14.22 0.97
N LEU A 177 12.26 -14.13 1.92
CA LEU A 177 12.57 -13.88 3.33
C LEU A 177 13.23 -15.08 4.01
N HIS A 178 12.72 -16.29 3.77
CA HIS A 178 13.18 -17.51 4.44
C HIS A 178 14.23 -18.29 3.64
N GLY A 179 14.37 -18.03 2.35
CA GLY A 179 15.19 -18.82 1.43
C GLY A 179 14.60 -20.18 1.06
N GLU A 180 13.37 -20.47 1.50
CA GLU A 180 12.67 -21.74 1.28
C GLU A 180 11.24 -21.50 0.82
N LYS A 181 10.67 -22.45 0.07
CA LYS A 181 9.30 -22.34 -0.41
C LYS A 181 8.31 -22.34 0.78
N PRO A 182 7.41 -21.34 0.88
CA PRO A 182 6.49 -21.26 2.00
C PRO A 182 5.47 -22.40 2.00
N THR A 183 4.98 -22.73 3.19
CA THR A 183 3.83 -23.64 3.34
C THR A 183 2.54 -22.93 2.92
N GLN A 184 1.55 -23.70 2.46
CA GLN A 184 0.26 -23.15 2.00
C GLN A 184 -0.46 -22.33 3.08
N SER A 185 -0.30 -22.69 4.36
CA SER A 185 -0.91 -21.94 5.47
C SER A 185 -0.30 -20.56 5.63
N TRP A 186 1.01 -20.43 5.44
CA TRP A 186 1.73 -19.16 5.52
C TRP A 186 1.41 -18.26 4.32
N GLU A 187 1.35 -18.85 3.13
CA GLU A 187 0.93 -18.13 1.92
C GLU A 187 -0.49 -17.59 2.06
N LYS A 188 -1.44 -18.40 2.57
CA LYS A 188 -2.81 -17.97 2.82
C LYS A 188 -2.89 -16.85 3.87
N ALA A 189 -2.14 -16.96 4.97
CA ALA A 189 -2.07 -15.91 5.97
C ALA A 189 -1.52 -14.59 5.39
N MET A 190 -0.51 -14.69 4.52
CA MET A 190 0.05 -13.54 3.83
C MET A 190 -0.94 -12.91 2.86
N HIS A 191 -1.71 -13.71 2.11
CA HIS A 191 -2.78 -13.19 1.24
C HIS A 191 -3.83 -12.43 2.03
N ILE A 192 -4.33 -13.00 3.12
CA ILE A 192 -5.31 -12.34 3.99
C ILE A 192 -4.75 -11.01 4.50
N SER A 193 -3.52 -11.00 5.01
CA SER A 193 -2.90 -9.78 5.51
C SER A 193 -2.76 -8.71 4.42
N LEU A 194 -2.29 -9.09 3.23
CA LEU A 194 -2.13 -8.17 2.11
C LEU A 194 -3.46 -7.63 1.59
N VAL A 195 -4.51 -8.47 1.55
CA VAL A 195 -5.87 -8.05 1.18
C VAL A 195 -6.43 -7.05 2.19
N LEU A 196 -6.26 -7.31 3.49
CA LEU A 196 -6.73 -6.40 4.56
C LEU A 196 -6.01 -5.05 4.53
N TYR A 197 -4.75 -5.02 4.11
CA TYR A 197 -3.95 -3.78 3.98
C TYR A 197 -4.03 -3.12 2.61
N ALA A 198 -4.75 -3.70 1.64
CA ALA A 198 -4.69 -3.27 0.25
C ALA A 198 -5.15 -1.82 0.07
N GLU A 199 -6.23 -1.41 0.74
CA GLU A 199 -6.77 -0.05 0.69
C GLU A 199 -7.41 0.37 2.02
N HIS A 200 -7.13 1.61 2.44
CA HIS A 200 -7.73 2.18 3.65
C HIS A 200 -8.02 3.68 3.45
N GLU A 201 -9.03 3.97 2.63
CA GLU A 201 -9.57 5.31 2.34
C GLU A 201 -8.52 6.38 2.00
N PHE A 202 -8.70 7.59 2.53
CA PHE A 202 -7.76 8.70 2.47
C PHE A 202 -6.80 8.65 3.66
N ASN A 203 -6.06 7.55 3.78
CA ASN A 203 -4.86 7.58 4.61
C ASN A 203 -3.91 8.69 4.10
N ALA A 204 -3.04 9.23 4.97
CA ALA A 204 -2.21 10.39 4.62
C ALA A 204 -1.39 10.14 3.35
N SER A 205 -0.82 8.93 3.22
CA SER A 205 -0.12 8.44 2.03
C SER A 205 -0.94 8.45 0.73
N THR A 206 -2.23 8.09 0.79
CA THR A 206 -3.14 8.16 -0.35
C THR A 206 -3.50 9.60 -0.70
N PHE A 207 -3.69 10.46 0.32
CA PHE A 207 -4.01 11.87 0.13
C PHE A 207 -2.85 12.65 -0.52
N THR A 208 -1.61 12.44 -0.07
CA THR A 208 -0.43 13.07 -0.67
C THR A 208 -0.13 12.56 -2.07
N SER A 209 -0.33 11.27 -2.34
CA SER A 209 -0.20 10.70 -3.69
C SER A 209 -1.18 11.33 -4.68
N ARG A 210 -2.39 11.72 -4.22
CA ARG A 210 -3.39 12.44 -5.03
C ARG A 210 -3.07 13.92 -5.19
N GLY A 211 -2.60 14.60 -4.14
CA GLY A 211 -2.28 16.03 -4.16
C GLY A 211 -1.09 16.38 -5.06
N ASP A 212 -0.12 15.47 -5.21
CA ASP A 212 1.11 15.67 -5.99
C ASP A 212 1.19 14.68 -7.17
N CYS A 213 0.19 14.71 -8.05
CA CYS A 213 0.14 13.86 -9.27
C CYS A 213 1.18 14.22 -10.35
N ARG A 214 2.10 15.15 -10.08
CA ARG A 214 3.05 15.67 -11.08
C ARG A 214 4.29 14.79 -11.24
N ASN A 215 4.59 13.92 -10.26
CA ASN A 215 5.71 12.96 -10.33
C ASN A 215 5.36 11.65 -9.59
N ARG A 216 4.75 10.68 -10.29
CA ARG A 216 3.99 9.55 -9.70
C ARG A 216 4.82 8.60 -8.84
N LEU A 217 6.12 8.43 -9.12
CA LEU A 217 7.00 7.53 -8.36
C LEU A 217 7.59 8.15 -7.07
N GLY A 218 7.73 9.47 -6.99
CA GLY A 218 8.36 10.14 -5.85
C GLY A 218 7.45 10.30 -4.63
N CYS A 219 6.13 10.28 -4.85
CA CYS A 219 5.13 10.69 -3.86
C CYS A 219 4.69 9.55 -2.92
N LEU A 220 4.63 8.30 -3.42
CA LEU A 220 4.09 7.15 -2.67
C LEU A 220 4.80 6.87 -1.33
N LEU A 221 6.05 7.31 -1.17
CA LEU A 221 6.93 6.88 -0.07
C LEU A 221 7.35 8.01 0.89
N ARG A 222 6.95 9.27 0.65
CA ARG A 222 7.17 10.37 1.63
C ARG A 222 6.25 10.25 2.85
N ASP A 223 5.01 9.79 2.67
CA ASP A 223 4.04 9.73 3.77
C ASP A 223 3.96 8.38 4.48
N TYR A 224 4.42 7.29 3.86
CA TYR A 224 4.42 5.98 4.51
C TYR A 224 5.37 5.96 5.74
N ARG A 225 6.39 6.84 5.78
CA ARG A 225 7.22 7.10 6.99
C ARG A 225 6.48 7.93 8.05
N ARG A 226 5.49 8.73 7.66
CA ARG A 226 4.64 9.53 8.56
C ARG A 226 3.55 8.65 9.19
N ASP A 227 2.92 7.80 8.39
CA ASP A 227 1.94 6.79 8.84
C ASP A 227 2.59 5.78 9.79
N TRP A 228 3.80 5.29 9.48
CA TRP A 228 4.53 4.39 10.39
C TRP A 228 4.94 5.06 11.71
N ARG A 229 5.22 6.37 11.73
CA ARG A 229 5.45 7.11 12.97
C ARG A 229 4.17 7.31 13.79
N ALA A 230 3.02 7.48 13.12
CA ALA A 230 1.72 7.61 13.77
C ALA A 230 1.22 6.28 14.36
N ALA A 231 1.62 5.14 13.79
CA ALA A 231 1.25 3.81 14.25
C ALA A 231 2.10 3.27 15.43
N ARG A 232 3.11 4.01 15.91
CA ARG A 232 3.86 3.60 17.11
C ARG A 232 3.02 3.84 18.37
N PRO A 233 2.80 2.84 19.23
CA PRO A 233 2.24 3.09 20.56
C PRO A 233 3.21 4.00 21.33
N GLU A 234 2.68 5.13 21.77
CA GLU A 234 3.43 6.11 22.56
C GLU A 234 3.83 5.45 23.88
N THR A 235 5.11 5.08 24.01
CA THR A 235 5.68 4.69 25.29
C THR A 235 5.52 5.88 26.24
N ARG A 236 4.51 5.83 27.12
CA ARG A 236 4.36 6.76 28.24
C ARG A 236 5.67 6.75 29.02
N ARG A 237 6.48 7.80 28.88
CA ARG A 237 7.42 8.18 29.92
C ARG A 237 6.59 8.74 31.07
N SER A 238 6.47 7.97 32.13
CA SER A 238 6.07 8.44 33.44
C SER A 238 7.23 9.24 34.02
N GLU A 239 7.05 10.56 34.10
CA GLU A 239 7.65 11.44 35.11
C GLU A 239 6.51 12.03 35.94
#